data_AF-A0A822FLD3-F1
#
_entry.id   AF-A0A822FLD3-F1
#
_cell.length_a   1.000
_cell.length_b   1.000
_cell.length_c   1.000
_cell.angle_alpha   90.00
_cell.angle_beta   90.00
_cell.angle_gamma   90.00
#
_symmetry.space_group_name_H-M   'P 1'
#
loop_
_entity.id
_entity.type
_entity.pdbx_description
1 polymer ?
#
loop_
_entity_poly.entity_id
_entity_poly.type
_entity_poly.pdbx_seq_one_letter_code
_entity_poly.pdbx_strand_id
1 'polypeptide(L)'
;MYYWICERKSQKETKCTARATTIHTEDQHKIHKFDAQQHNHAPEASKPEVLKACIPMKELGQISNNQPARNINDVIATTSREIQPCLPRKMLIHAPAGGNINFRIVPLVYALMAMKQEKLYEKLFQELNEMAEEHELELKPDFILTDFEQDSINAVKSEVQSAQSKGCHFHLGQSVYRQIQDAGLAKT
;
A
#
# COMPACT_ATOMS: atom_id res chain seq x y z
N MET A 1 -19.22 27.83 6.32
CA MET A 1 -19.28 26.82 7.40
C MET A 1 -19.31 25.45 6.75
N TYR A 2 -18.49 24.51 7.21
CA TYR A 2 -18.29 23.19 6.59
C TYR A 2 -18.77 22.09 7.52
N TYR A 3 -19.33 21.03 6.94
CA TYR A 3 -19.90 19.89 7.65
C TYR A 3 -19.08 18.63 7.39
N TRP A 4 -18.75 17.92 8.45
CA TRP A 4 -17.95 16.71 8.42
C TRP A 4 -18.73 15.55 9.03
N ILE A 5 -18.43 14.36 8.55
CA ILE A 5 -18.96 13.10 9.07
C ILE A 5 -17.81 12.21 9.49
N CYS A 6 -18.04 11.36 10.48
CA CYS A 6 -17.09 10.29 10.75
C CYS A 6 -16.91 9.39 9.52
N GLU A 7 -15.66 9.10 9.15
CA GLU A 7 -15.32 8.18 8.06
C GLU A 7 -15.94 6.78 8.25
N ARG A 8 -16.17 6.38 9.52
CA ARG A 8 -16.76 5.08 9.87
C ARG A 8 -18.29 5.05 9.71
N LYS A 9 -18.91 6.13 9.21
CA LYS A 9 -20.35 6.16 8.92
C LYS A 9 -20.76 5.10 7.88
N SER A 10 -19.92 4.83 6.90
CA SER A 10 -20.17 3.84 5.83
C SER A 10 -19.79 2.42 6.21
N GLN A 11 -19.08 2.22 7.32
CA GLN A 11 -18.65 0.89 7.77
C GLN A 11 -19.81 0.13 8.40
N LYS A 12 -20.01 -1.12 7.96
CA LYS A 12 -21.14 -1.94 8.40
C LYS A 12 -21.11 -2.23 9.90
N GLU A 13 -19.94 -2.41 10.51
CA GLU A 13 -19.83 -2.79 11.92
C GLU A 13 -20.09 -1.63 12.89
N THR A 14 -19.61 -0.42 12.57
CA THR A 14 -19.70 0.73 13.51
C THR A 14 -20.85 1.68 13.17
N LYS A 15 -21.13 1.95 11.88
CA LYS A 15 -22.16 2.90 11.41
C LYS A 15 -22.18 4.21 12.20
N CYS A 16 -21.01 4.79 12.45
CA CYS A 16 -20.88 5.95 13.32
C CYS A 16 -21.64 7.17 12.77
N THR A 17 -22.46 7.82 13.60
CA THR A 17 -23.28 8.97 13.19
C THR A 17 -22.68 10.32 13.58
N ALA A 18 -21.51 10.33 14.23
CA ALA A 18 -20.84 11.53 14.71
C ALA A 18 -20.61 12.56 13.60
N ARG A 19 -20.78 13.83 13.96
CA ARG A 19 -20.63 14.98 13.05
C ARG A 19 -19.73 16.03 13.67
N ALA A 20 -19.06 16.79 12.81
CA ALA A 20 -18.38 18.01 13.21
C ALA A 20 -18.73 19.14 12.24
N THR A 21 -18.63 20.38 12.71
CA THR A 21 -18.66 21.55 11.84
C THR A 21 -17.43 22.40 12.08
N THR A 22 -16.89 22.96 11.00
CA THR A 22 -15.72 23.83 11.05
C THR A 22 -16.00 25.14 10.32
N ILE A 23 -15.30 26.21 10.70
CA ILE A 23 -15.25 27.47 9.96
C ILE A 23 -13.87 27.56 9.32
N HIS A 24 -13.83 27.93 8.03
CA HIS A 24 -12.58 28.16 7.31
C HIS A 24 -12.15 29.61 7.54
N THR A 25 -10.92 29.81 8.02
CA THR A 25 -10.30 31.12 8.23
C THR A 25 -8.85 31.08 7.79
N GLU A 26 -8.41 32.00 6.92
CA GLU A 26 -6.99 32.20 6.57
C GLU A 26 -6.25 30.93 6.08
N ASP A 27 -6.95 29.97 5.48
CA ASP A 27 -6.46 28.64 5.03
C ASP A 27 -6.47 27.50 6.06
N GLN A 28 -7.11 27.70 7.22
CA GLN A 28 -7.31 26.64 8.19
C GLN A 28 -8.78 26.41 8.54
N HIS A 29 -9.12 25.14 8.73
CA HIS A 29 -10.39 24.74 9.32
C HIS A 29 -10.29 24.79 10.85
N LYS A 30 -11.03 25.72 11.47
CA LYS A 30 -11.20 25.78 12.93
C LYS A 30 -12.48 25.07 13.34
N ILE A 31 -12.41 24.19 14.34
CA ILE A 31 -13.57 23.48 14.87
C ILE A 31 -14.57 24.50 15.43
N HIS A 32 -15.81 24.41 15.00
CA HIS A 32 -16.91 25.24 15.48
C HIS A 32 -17.88 24.46 16.38
N LYS A 33 -18.25 23.24 15.97
CA LYS A 33 -19.00 22.29 16.82
C LYS A 33 -18.44 20.90 16.62
N PHE A 34 -18.13 20.23 17.73
CA PHE A 34 -17.68 18.85 17.77
C PHE A 34 -18.04 18.27 19.14
N ASP A 35 -18.54 17.04 19.15
CA ASP A 35 -18.83 16.31 20.38
C ASP A 35 -18.25 14.89 20.24
N ALA A 36 -17.18 14.63 20.99
CA ALA A 36 -16.50 13.35 20.97
C ALA A 36 -17.39 12.20 21.48
N GLN A 37 -18.40 12.47 22.32
CA GLN A 37 -19.29 11.45 22.86
C GLN A 37 -20.27 10.90 21.81
N GLN A 38 -20.42 11.57 20.67
CA GLN A 38 -21.21 11.06 19.55
C GLN A 38 -20.56 9.88 18.82
N HIS A 39 -19.27 9.63 19.06
CA HIS A 39 -18.59 8.47 18.53
C HIS A 39 -18.97 7.22 19.33
N ASN A 40 -19.43 6.19 18.63
CA ASN A 40 -19.73 4.87 19.20
C ASN A 40 -18.56 3.88 19.08
N HIS A 41 -17.35 4.39 18.86
CA HIS A 41 -16.14 3.61 18.70
C HIS A 41 -14.96 4.36 19.29
N ALA A 42 -13.96 3.62 19.76
CA ALA A 42 -12.70 4.22 20.16
C ALA A 42 -11.98 4.85 18.95
N PRO A 43 -11.21 5.93 19.16
CA PRO A 43 -10.28 6.40 18.14
C PRO A 43 -9.19 5.35 17.88
N GLU A 44 -8.68 5.32 16.66
CA GLU A 44 -7.55 4.48 16.31
C GLU A 44 -6.26 5.21 16.69
N ALA A 45 -5.71 4.86 17.86
CA ALA A 45 -4.65 5.62 18.51
C ALA A 45 -3.37 5.77 17.67
N SER A 46 -3.05 4.81 16.80
CA SER A 46 -1.86 4.85 15.94
C SER A 46 -2.04 5.67 14.67
N LYS A 47 -3.29 5.99 14.27
CA LYS A 47 -3.58 6.58 12.96
C LYS A 47 -2.92 7.94 12.75
N PRO A 48 -2.91 8.89 13.71
CA PRO A 48 -2.20 10.17 13.54
C PRO A 48 -0.70 9.99 13.32
N GLU A 49 -0.07 9.07 14.06
CA GLU A 49 1.36 8.78 13.99
C GLU A 49 1.73 8.07 12.70
N VAL A 50 0.88 7.14 12.23
CA VAL A 50 1.02 6.51 10.91
C VAL A 50 0.95 7.57 9.82
N LEU A 51 0.01 8.52 9.90
CA LEU A 51 -0.08 9.62 8.92
C LEU A 51 1.16 10.52 8.95
N LYS A 52 1.69 10.84 10.14
CA LYS A 52 2.95 11.60 10.30
C LYS A 52 4.15 10.89 9.65
N ALA A 53 4.14 9.56 9.57
CA ALA A 53 5.16 8.80 8.84
C ALA A 53 4.86 8.74 7.33
N CYS A 54 3.61 8.53 6.92
CA CYS A 54 3.26 8.39 5.51
C CYS A 54 3.38 9.69 4.70
N ILE A 55 3.14 10.86 5.31
CA ILE A 55 3.24 12.16 4.62
C ILE A 55 4.67 12.39 4.10
N PRO A 56 5.73 12.32 4.93
CA PRO A 56 7.11 12.43 4.46
C PRO A 56 7.48 11.37 3.41
N MET A 57 6.99 10.13 3.52
CA MET A 57 7.25 9.11 2.49
C MET A 57 6.72 9.54 1.12
N LYS A 58 5.54 10.15 1.06
CA LYS A 58 4.94 10.66 -0.19
C LYS A 58 5.69 11.86 -0.73
N GLU A 59 5.98 12.84 0.13
CA GLU A 59 6.73 14.05 -0.25
C GLU A 59 8.11 13.68 -0.80
N LEU A 60 8.87 12.83 -0.09
CA LEU A 60 10.16 12.35 -0.56
C LEU A 60 10.05 11.57 -1.86
N GLY A 61 8.98 10.80 -2.07
CA GLY A 61 8.72 10.11 -3.33
C GLY A 61 8.55 11.05 -4.53
N GLN A 62 8.11 12.28 -4.31
CA GLN A 62 7.90 13.28 -5.36
C GLN A 62 9.13 14.15 -5.63
N ILE A 63 9.90 14.50 -4.58
CA ILE A 63 10.96 15.52 -4.68
C ILE A 63 12.38 14.95 -4.63
N SER A 64 12.56 13.72 -4.15
CA SER A 64 13.89 13.16 -3.91
C SER A 64 14.42 12.40 -5.11
N ASN A 65 15.73 12.51 -5.34
CA ASN A 65 16.47 11.67 -6.30
C ASN A 65 17.02 10.38 -5.67
N ASN A 66 16.75 10.12 -4.38
CA ASN A 66 17.13 8.87 -3.73
C ASN A 66 16.29 7.70 -4.24
N GLN A 67 16.82 6.48 -4.13
CA GLN A 67 16.03 5.28 -4.37
C GLN A 67 14.79 5.25 -3.44
N PRO A 68 13.58 4.96 -3.94
CA PRO A 68 12.37 4.86 -3.11
C PRO A 68 12.54 3.95 -1.87
N ALA A 69 13.30 2.86 -1.99
CA ALA A 69 13.64 1.99 -0.86
C ALA A 69 14.33 2.74 0.29
N ARG A 70 15.26 3.64 -0.05
CA ARG A 70 16.01 4.43 0.93
C ARG A 70 15.09 5.42 1.63
N ASN A 71 14.29 6.16 0.87
CA ASN A 71 13.32 7.12 1.44
C ASN A 71 12.36 6.43 2.42
N ILE A 72 11.80 5.27 2.05
CA ILE A 72 10.91 4.50 2.92
C ILE A 72 11.66 4.06 4.19
N ASN A 73 12.87 3.53 4.06
CA ASN A 73 13.66 3.05 5.20
C ASN A 73 14.06 4.18 6.15
N ASP A 74 14.44 5.34 5.62
CA ASP A 74 14.84 6.51 6.43
C ASP A 74 13.66 7.01 7.28
N VAL A 75 12.45 7.02 6.72
CA VAL A 75 11.24 7.36 7.48
C VAL A 75 10.88 6.28 8.50
N ILE A 76 10.99 5.00 8.14
CA ILE A 76 10.76 3.90 9.10
C ILE A 76 11.74 3.99 10.28
N ALA A 77 13.01 4.30 10.02
CA ALA A 77 14.05 4.42 11.04
C ALA A 77 13.79 5.55 12.04
N THR A 78 13.10 6.61 11.62
CA THR A 78 12.70 7.74 12.48
C THR A 78 11.32 7.56 13.12
N THR A 79 10.54 6.58 12.67
CA THR A 79 9.22 6.25 13.23
C THR A 79 9.37 5.44 14.52
N SER A 80 8.57 5.77 15.54
CA SER A 80 8.54 5.02 16.82
C SER A 80 8.30 3.53 16.60
N ARG A 81 9.03 2.69 17.36
CA ARG A 81 8.93 1.21 17.30
C ARG A 81 7.52 0.69 17.55
N GLU A 82 6.73 1.42 18.35
CA GLU A 82 5.33 1.07 18.65
C GLU A 82 4.41 1.27 17.45
N ILE A 83 4.78 2.18 16.53
CA ILE A 83 4.00 2.57 15.36
C ILE A 83 4.42 1.79 14.11
N GLN A 84 5.69 1.35 14.04
CA GLN A 84 6.22 0.60 12.90
C GLN A 84 5.33 -0.58 12.45
N PRO A 85 4.73 -1.39 13.34
CA PRO A 85 3.81 -2.47 12.94
C PRO A 85 2.51 -1.99 12.27
N CYS A 86 2.12 -0.73 12.50
CA CYS A 86 0.93 -0.10 11.93
C CYS A 86 1.21 0.60 10.59
N LEU A 87 2.46 0.68 10.15
CA LEU A 87 2.80 1.31 8.87
C LEU A 87 2.31 0.45 7.70
N PRO A 88 1.96 1.09 6.56
CA PRO A 88 1.62 0.38 5.34
C PRO A 88 2.70 -0.62 4.93
N ARG A 89 2.28 -1.79 4.46
CA ARG A 89 3.18 -2.80 3.93
C ARG A 89 3.69 -2.37 2.56
N LYS A 90 4.98 -2.53 2.34
CA LYS A 90 5.59 -2.30 1.03
C LYS A 90 5.32 -3.47 0.10
N MET A 91 4.85 -3.19 -1.10
CA MET A 91 4.78 -4.09 -2.24
C MET A 91 5.74 -3.61 -3.33
N LEU A 92 6.40 -4.55 -4.01
CA LEU A 92 7.35 -4.28 -5.08
C LEU A 92 6.87 -4.94 -6.37
N ILE A 93 6.76 -4.14 -7.44
CA ILE A 93 6.62 -4.68 -8.79
C ILE A 93 7.99 -4.62 -9.45
N HIS A 94 8.50 -5.79 -9.79
CA HIS A 94 9.75 -5.92 -10.52
C HIS A 94 9.45 -6.10 -12.00
N ALA A 95 10.29 -5.50 -12.85
CA ALA A 95 10.24 -5.77 -14.28
C ALA A 95 11.65 -5.84 -14.86
N PRO A 96 11.80 -6.44 -16.05
CA PRO A 96 13.00 -6.32 -16.84
C PRO A 96 13.39 -4.87 -17.14
N ALA A 97 14.66 -4.55 -16.99
CA ALA A 97 15.27 -3.32 -17.48
C ALA A 97 16.60 -3.61 -18.19
N GLY A 98 16.92 -2.82 -19.20
CA GLY A 98 18.12 -2.96 -20.02
C GLY A 98 17.93 -3.88 -21.24
N GLY A 99 18.82 -3.75 -22.23
CA GLY A 99 18.82 -4.58 -23.44
C GLY A 99 19.48 -5.95 -23.24
N ASN A 100 19.60 -6.74 -24.33
CA ASN A 100 20.08 -8.14 -24.30
C ASN A 100 21.38 -8.40 -23.52
N ILE A 101 22.29 -7.42 -23.48
CA ILE A 101 23.59 -7.54 -22.79
C ILE A 101 23.55 -7.11 -21.32
N ASN A 102 22.55 -6.33 -20.90
CA ASN A 102 22.45 -5.73 -19.57
C ASN A 102 21.08 -5.99 -18.92
N PHE A 103 20.41 -7.06 -19.32
CA PHE A 103 19.11 -7.47 -18.79
C PHE A 103 19.20 -7.69 -17.28
N ARG A 104 18.36 -6.97 -16.53
CA ARG A 104 18.23 -7.13 -15.08
C ARG A 104 16.77 -7.05 -14.68
N ILE A 105 16.40 -7.83 -13.66
CA ILE A 105 15.13 -7.67 -12.98
C ILE A 105 15.33 -6.64 -11.88
N VAL A 106 14.63 -5.52 -11.95
CA VAL A 106 14.76 -4.41 -10.99
C VAL A 106 13.39 -3.99 -10.45
N PRO A 107 13.31 -3.49 -9.21
CA PRO A 107 12.06 -2.97 -8.66
C PRO A 107 11.75 -1.63 -9.32
N LEU A 108 10.70 -1.58 -10.14
CA LEU A 108 10.26 -0.37 -10.83
C LEU A 108 9.17 0.38 -10.07
N VAL A 109 8.27 -0.34 -9.40
CA VAL A 109 7.16 0.27 -8.64
C VAL A 109 7.26 -0.12 -7.17
N TYR A 110 7.12 0.89 -6.32
CA TYR A 110 7.06 0.77 -4.87
C TYR A 110 5.69 1.23 -4.41
N ALA A 111 4.86 0.30 -3.96
CA ALA A 111 3.53 0.60 -3.45
C ALA A 111 3.50 0.45 -1.92
N LEU A 112 2.89 1.43 -1.24
CA LEU A 112 2.64 1.39 0.20
C LEU A 112 1.18 1.00 0.43
N MET A 113 0.96 -0.26 0.74
CA MET A 113 -0.35 -0.90 0.86
C MET A 113 -0.81 -0.91 2.30
N ALA A 114 -1.95 -0.30 2.60
CA ALA A 114 -2.51 -0.32 3.95
C ALA A 114 -2.79 -1.77 4.42
N MET A 115 -3.27 -2.62 3.50
CA MET A 115 -3.64 -4.00 3.78
C MET A 115 -3.39 -4.87 2.54
N LYS A 116 -3.34 -6.18 2.73
CA LYS A 116 -3.27 -7.17 1.65
C LYS A 116 -4.68 -7.66 1.35
N GLN A 117 -5.37 -6.97 0.46
CA GLN A 117 -6.74 -7.29 0.04
C GLN A 117 -6.88 -7.15 -1.46
N GLU A 118 -7.64 -8.04 -2.08
CA GLU A 118 -7.89 -8.09 -3.53
C GLU A 118 -8.24 -6.71 -4.10
N LYS A 119 -9.22 -6.01 -3.50
CA LYS A 119 -9.65 -4.67 -3.94
C LYS A 119 -8.54 -3.61 -3.91
N LEU A 120 -7.58 -3.73 -3.00
CA LEU A 120 -6.45 -2.80 -2.95
C LEU A 120 -5.43 -3.13 -4.04
N TYR A 121 -5.25 -4.41 -4.38
CA TYR A 121 -4.43 -4.82 -5.52
C TYR A 121 -5.05 -4.41 -6.85
N GLU A 122 -6.37 -4.60 -7.03
CA GLU A 122 -7.11 -4.13 -8.21
C GLU A 122 -6.88 -2.63 -8.40
N LYS A 123 -7.11 -1.84 -7.34
CA LYS A 123 -6.88 -0.40 -7.37
C LYS A 123 -5.43 -0.05 -7.73
N LEU A 124 -4.44 -0.77 -7.20
CA LEU A 124 -3.04 -0.55 -7.52
C LEU A 124 -2.73 -0.80 -9.00
N PHE A 125 -3.26 -1.86 -9.60
CA PHE A 125 -3.05 -2.15 -11.02
C PHE A 125 -3.79 -1.15 -11.91
N GLN A 126 -4.98 -0.69 -11.50
CA GLN A 126 -5.71 0.39 -12.17
C GLN A 126 -4.90 1.69 -12.19
N GLU A 127 -4.42 2.16 -11.03
CA GLU A 127 -3.57 3.35 -10.96
C GLU A 127 -2.29 3.19 -11.80
N LEU A 128 -1.70 1.99 -11.85
CA LEU A 128 -0.53 1.72 -12.68
C LEU A 128 -0.84 1.81 -14.19
N ASN A 129 -1.98 1.28 -14.62
CA ASN A 129 -2.43 1.34 -16.01
C ASN A 129 -2.77 2.78 -16.42
N GLU A 130 -3.48 3.53 -15.57
CA GLU A 130 -3.79 4.94 -15.77
C GLU A 130 -2.49 5.78 -15.89
N MET A 131 -1.53 5.60 -14.98
CA MET A 131 -0.24 6.28 -15.07
C MET A 131 0.53 5.93 -16.36
N ALA A 132 0.47 4.67 -16.80
CA ALA A 132 1.12 4.27 -18.04
C ALA A 132 0.47 4.94 -19.27
N GLU A 133 -0.86 4.97 -19.32
CA GLU A 133 -1.61 5.65 -20.37
C GLU A 133 -1.30 7.15 -20.42
N GLU A 134 -1.28 7.83 -19.25
CA GLU A 134 -0.91 9.25 -19.13
C GLU A 134 0.50 9.55 -19.69
N HIS A 135 1.40 8.56 -19.68
CA HIS A 135 2.77 8.67 -20.17
C HIS A 135 2.97 7.99 -21.54
N GLU A 136 1.89 7.62 -22.24
CA GLU A 136 1.93 6.95 -23.55
C GLU A 136 2.72 5.63 -23.54
N LEU A 137 2.70 4.91 -22.41
CA LEU A 137 3.34 3.61 -22.23
C LEU A 137 2.32 2.48 -22.36
N GLU A 138 2.63 1.48 -23.18
CA GLU A 138 1.82 0.26 -23.29
C GLU A 138 2.30 -0.81 -22.29
N LEU A 139 1.50 -1.10 -21.26
CA LEU A 139 1.73 -2.21 -20.34
C LEU A 139 1.06 -3.49 -20.85
N LYS A 140 1.78 -4.28 -21.65
CA LYS A 140 1.29 -5.55 -22.19
C LYS A 140 2.24 -6.71 -21.89
N PRO A 141 2.36 -7.13 -20.63
CA PRO A 141 3.23 -8.24 -20.28
C PRO A 141 2.65 -9.58 -20.80
N ASP A 142 3.50 -10.45 -21.35
CA ASP A 142 3.10 -11.83 -21.67
C ASP A 142 2.86 -12.66 -20.41
N PHE A 143 3.63 -12.36 -19.35
CA PHE A 143 3.62 -13.10 -18.09
C PHE A 143 3.67 -12.16 -16.90
N ILE A 144 2.88 -12.47 -15.87
CA ILE A 144 2.99 -11.85 -14.56
C ILE A 144 3.34 -12.94 -13.54
N LEU A 145 4.44 -12.72 -12.82
CA LEU A 145 4.84 -13.58 -11.71
C LEU A 145 4.37 -12.97 -10.40
N THR A 146 3.44 -13.62 -9.72
CA THR A 146 3.01 -13.25 -8.37
C THR A 146 3.63 -14.19 -7.34
N ASP A 147 3.56 -13.80 -6.07
CA ASP A 147 3.62 -14.79 -5.00
C ASP A 147 2.34 -15.65 -5.01
N PHE A 148 2.21 -16.55 -4.03
CA PHE A 148 1.06 -17.46 -3.92
C PHE A 148 -0.11 -16.84 -3.13
N GLU A 149 -0.21 -15.50 -3.10
CA GLU A 149 -1.31 -14.81 -2.44
C GLU A 149 -2.53 -14.72 -3.35
N GLN A 150 -3.64 -15.35 -2.93
CA GLN A 150 -4.85 -15.49 -3.75
C GLN A 150 -5.42 -14.13 -4.19
N ASP A 151 -5.47 -13.17 -3.27
CA ASP A 151 -5.97 -11.82 -3.52
C ASP A 151 -5.17 -11.09 -4.61
N SER A 152 -3.84 -11.26 -4.64
CA SER A 152 -2.98 -10.69 -5.69
C SER A 152 -3.22 -11.38 -7.03
N ILE A 153 -3.33 -12.71 -7.04
CA ILE A 153 -3.60 -13.50 -8.25
C ILE A 153 -4.95 -13.11 -8.87
N ASN A 154 -5.98 -12.94 -8.06
CA ASN A 154 -7.31 -12.56 -8.52
C ASN A 154 -7.31 -11.15 -9.13
N ALA A 155 -6.69 -10.19 -8.44
CA ALA A 155 -6.57 -8.83 -8.96
C ALA A 155 -5.80 -8.78 -10.29
N VAL A 156 -4.70 -9.51 -10.42
CA VAL A 156 -3.96 -9.61 -11.70
C VAL A 156 -4.83 -10.18 -12.82
N LYS A 157 -5.62 -11.22 -12.53
CA LYS A 157 -6.55 -11.79 -13.52
C LYS A 157 -7.65 -10.83 -13.93
N SER A 158 -8.12 -9.99 -13.02
CA SER A 158 -9.13 -8.96 -13.31
C SER A 158 -8.56 -7.85 -14.19
N GLU A 159 -7.42 -7.28 -13.79
CA GLU A 159 -6.89 -6.04 -14.36
C GLU A 159 -5.88 -6.24 -15.51
N VAL A 160 -5.28 -7.42 -15.64
CA VAL A 160 -4.25 -7.73 -16.66
C VAL A 160 -4.55 -9.03 -17.40
N GLN A 161 -5.75 -9.10 -17.98
CA GLN A 161 -6.33 -10.31 -18.59
C GLN A 161 -5.51 -10.92 -19.73
N SER A 162 -4.71 -10.11 -20.43
CA SER A 162 -3.87 -10.56 -21.55
C SER A 162 -2.64 -11.34 -21.09
N ALA A 163 -2.21 -11.18 -19.84
CA ALA A 163 -1.01 -11.82 -19.32
C ALA A 163 -1.31 -13.19 -18.71
N GLN A 164 -0.44 -14.16 -18.95
CA GLN A 164 -0.52 -15.43 -18.25
C GLN A 164 0.07 -15.30 -16.83
N SER A 165 -0.75 -15.58 -15.82
CA SER A 165 -0.31 -15.64 -14.43
C SER A 165 0.58 -16.87 -14.18
N LYS A 166 1.75 -16.65 -13.58
CA LYS A 166 2.73 -17.68 -13.21
C LYS A 166 3.12 -17.54 -11.73
N GLY A 167 3.42 -18.67 -11.09
CA GLY A 167 3.93 -18.68 -9.71
C GLY A 167 5.42 -18.33 -9.66
N CYS A 168 5.82 -17.51 -8.69
CA CYS A 168 7.23 -17.20 -8.46
C CYS A 168 7.98 -18.37 -7.79
N HIS A 169 8.92 -18.98 -8.52
CA HIS A 169 9.74 -20.10 -8.00
C HIS A 169 10.53 -19.72 -6.73
N PHE A 170 11.02 -18.49 -6.65
CA PHE A 170 11.72 -18.00 -5.45
C PHE A 170 10.83 -18.03 -4.21
N HIS A 171 9.60 -17.49 -4.30
CA HIS A 171 8.64 -17.52 -3.20
C HIS A 171 8.10 -18.93 -2.91
N LEU A 172 8.08 -19.82 -3.90
CA LEU A 172 7.77 -21.23 -3.70
C LEU A 172 8.82 -21.88 -2.80
N GLY A 173 10.11 -21.71 -3.15
CA GLY A 173 11.23 -22.21 -2.35
C GLY A 173 11.19 -21.71 -0.92
N GLN A 174 10.91 -20.41 -0.70
CA GLN A 174 10.74 -19.86 0.65
C GLN A 174 9.57 -20.49 1.42
N SER A 175 8.43 -20.69 0.76
CA SER A 175 7.25 -21.31 1.39
C SER A 175 7.51 -22.77 1.75
N VAL A 176 8.15 -23.54 0.86
CA VAL A 176 8.57 -24.92 1.14
C VAL A 176 9.58 -24.95 2.28
N TYR A 177 10.57 -24.06 2.29
CA TYR A 177 11.58 -24.02 3.35
C TYR A 177 10.98 -23.70 4.72
N ARG A 178 10.02 -22.77 4.80
CA ARG A 178 9.28 -22.51 6.06
C ARG A 178 8.58 -23.76 6.57
N GLN A 179 7.93 -24.54 5.70
CA GLN A 179 7.30 -25.80 6.11
C GLN A 179 8.33 -26.84 6.59
N ILE A 180 9.48 -26.92 5.95
CA ILE A 180 10.59 -27.78 6.41
C ILE A 180 11.04 -27.37 7.82
N GLN A 181 11.14 -26.07 8.10
CA GLN A 181 11.49 -25.55 9.41
C GLN A 181 10.41 -25.85 10.46
N ASP A 182 9.14 -25.58 10.14
CA ASP A 182 7.99 -25.83 11.02
C ASP A 182 7.83 -27.32 11.35
N ALA A 183 8.20 -28.19 10.41
CA ALA A 183 8.23 -29.65 10.60
C ALA A 183 9.48 -30.15 11.35
N GLY A 184 10.43 -29.28 11.71
CA GLY A 184 11.67 -29.65 12.38
C GLY A 184 12.66 -30.45 11.51
N LEU A 185 12.50 -30.38 10.17
CA LEU A 185 13.32 -31.12 9.20
C LEU A 185 14.51 -30.30 8.67
N ALA A 186 14.59 -29.02 9.02
CA ALA A 186 15.73 -28.18 8.71
C ALA A 186 16.93 -28.58 9.58
N LYS A 187 18.10 -28.82 8.97
CA LYS A 187 19.34 -28.99 9.73
C LYS A 187 19.66 -27.68 10.47
N THR A 188 19.87 -27.79 11.78
CA THR A 188 20.46 -26.74 12.63
C THR A 188 21.88 -26.40 12.20
#